data_AF-A0A5D2VCQ6-F1
#
_entry.id   AF-A0A5D2VCQ6-F1
#
_cell.length_a   1.000
_cell.length_b   1.000
_cell.length_c   1.000
_cell.angle_alpha   90.00
_cell.angle_beta   90.00
_cell.angle_gamma   90.00
#
_symmetry.space_group_name_H-M   'P 1'
#
loop_
_entity.id
_entity.type
_entity.pdbx_description
1 polymer ?
#
loop_
_entity_poly.entity_id
_entity_poly.type
_entity_poly.pdbx_seq_one_letter_code
_entity_poly.pdbx_strand_id
1 'polypeptide(L)'
;MDSVKTDLFKRHSNYNISVDEIGMKLDFVWAPYVLNLTHLLTDFKTRKKYPDVMVMGAGLWHMLHVSNPSDYELVLQTLKSSLVSLFPFSTDIANAYGIAEVVVLLVTTTLVTLVMLLI
;
A
#
# COMPACT_ATOMS: atom_id res chain seq x y z
N MET A 1 15.74 -13.44 21.45
CA MET A 1 14.94 -12.19 21.37
C MET A 1 15.70 -11.09 20.64
N ASP A 2 17.04 -11.04 20.72
CA ASP A 2 17.87 -10.01 20.08
C ASP A 2 17.95 -10.06 18.54
N SER A 3 17.80 -11.24 17.92
CA SER A 3 17.84 -11.39 16.45
C SER A 3 16.73 -10.60 15.74
N VAL A 4 15.52 -10.56 16.33
CA VAL A 4 14.38 -9.81 15.78
C VAL A 4 14.61 -8.30 15.95
N LYS A 5 15.31 -7.89 17.02
CA LYS A 5 15.61 -6.49 17.32
C LYS A 5 16.54 -5.87 16.28
N THR A 6 17.54 -6.61 15.79
CA THR A 6 18.41 -6.17 14.70
C THR A 6 17.70 -6.06 13.35
N ASP A 7 16.73 -6.93 13.05
CA ASP A 7 15.95 -6.83 11.82
C ASP A 7 14.87 -5.74 11.87
N LEU A 8 14.32 -5.45 13.06
CA LEU A 8 13.39 -4.34 13.29
C LEU A 8 13.97 -2.95 12.92
N PHE A 9 15.31 -2.81 12.88
CA PHE A 9 15.98 -1.55 12.55
C PHE A 9 16.45 -1.43 11.10
N LYS A 10 16.18 -2.41 10.23
CA LYS A 10 16.41 -2.25 8.79
C LYS A 10 15.33 -1.34 8.18
N ARG A 11 15.43 -0.04 8.46
CA ARG A 11 14.36 0.95 8.23
C ARG A 11 13.92 1.12 6.77
N HIS A 12 14.70 0.67 5.79
CA HIS A 12 14.45 0.90 4.36
C HIS A 12 14.90 -0.29 3.49
N SER A 13 14.61 -1.51 3.90
CA SER A 13 14.96 -2.69 3.11
C SER A 13 13.83 -3.70 3.03
N ASN A 14 13.94 -4.60 2.07
CA ASN A 14 13.06 -5.75 1.97
C ASN A 14 13.22 -6.64 3.21
N TYR A 15 12.12 -7.27 3.61
CA TYR A 15 12.05 -8.20 4.73
C TYR A 15 11.14 -9.36 4.34
N ASN A 16 11.48 -10.58 4.73
CA ASN A 16 10.70 -11.78 4.43
C ASN A 16 10.70 -12.67 5.67
N ILE A 17 9.51 -13.13 6.06
CA ILE A 17 9.32 -14.09 7.13
C ILE A 17 8.37 -15.20 6.65
N SER A 18 8.76 -16.45 6.89
CA SER A 18 7.89 -17.62 6.76
C SER A 18 7.47 -18.11 8.14
N VAL A 19 6.19 -18.42 8.29
CA VAL A 19 5.61 -19.03 9.49
C VAL A 19 5.11 -20.41 9.10
N ASP A 20 5.99 -21.41 9.26
CA ASP A 20 5.80 -22.77 8.75
C ASP A 20 4.59 -23.48 9.40
N GLU A 21 4.25 -23.13 10.64
CA GLU A 21 3.13 -23.69 11.41
C GLU A 21 1.77 -23.49 10.73
N ILE A 22 1.61 -22.36 10.04
CA ILE A 22 0.38 -21.98 9.34
C ILE A 22 0.58 -21.92 7.81
N GLY A 23 1.78 -22.27 7.32
CA GLY A 23 2.14 -22.17 5.90
C GLY A 23 2.10 -20.75 5.35
N MET A 24 2.23 -19.73 6.19
CA MET A 24 2.13 -18.33 5.80
C MET A 24 3.50 -17.77 5.42
N LYS A 25 3.56 -17.00 4.33
CA LYS A 25 4.73 -16.22 3.95
C LYS A 25 4.36 -14.74 3.91
N LEU A 26 5.12 -13.91 4.63
CA LEU A 26 4.96 -12.47 4.65
C LEU A 26 6.22 -11.81 4.06
N ASP A 27 6.05 -11.21 2.89
CA ASP A 27 7.07 -10.42 2.21
C ASP A 27 6.77 -8.93 2.35
N PHE A 28 7.70 -8.17 2.90
CA PHE A 28 7.73 -6.71 2.87
C PHE A 28 8.75 -6.25 1.84
N VAL A 29 8.32 -5.42 0.89
CA VAL A 29 9.19 -4.83 -0.12
C VAL A 29 9.25 -3.32 0.09
N TRP A 30 10.46 -2.80 0.26
CA TRP A 30 10.67 -1.37 0.38
C TRP A 30 10.59 -0.70 -0.99
N ALA A 31 9.49 0.02 -1.23
CA ALA A 31 9.18 0.69 -2.50
C ALA A 31 8.87 2.18 -2.27
N PRO A 32 9.89 3.02 -2.03
CA PRO A 32 9.69 4.42 -1.63
C PRO A 32 9.08 5.30 -2.73
N TYR A 33 9.27 4.93 -3.99
CA TYR A 33 8.74 5.66 -5.14
C TYR A 33 7.61 4.88 -5.80
N VAL A 34 6.58 5.59 -6.26
CA VAL A 34 5.43 5.03 -7.00
C VAL A 34 5.88 4.16 -8.18
N LEU A 35 6.97 4.53 -8.86
CA LEU A 35 7.54 3.75 -9.96
C LEU A 35 8.03 2.35 -9.52
N ASN A 36 8.54 2.20 -8.29
CA ASN A 36 8.94 0.90 -7.77
C ASN A 36 7.74 -0.04 -7.65
N LEU A 37 6.57 0.47 -7.24
CA LEU A 37 5.33 -0.30 -7.18
C LEU A 37 4.91 -0.75 -8.59
N THR A 38 5.00 0.13 -9.59
CA THR A 38 4.68 -0.20 -10.98
C THR A 38 5.56 -1.35 -11.49
N HIS A 39 6.86 -1.31 -11.21
CA HIS A 39 7.78 -2.39 -11.59
C HIS A 39 7.41 -3.72 -10.91
N LEU A 40 7.11 -3.68 -9.62
CA LEU A 40 6.73 -4.85 -8.83
C LEU A 40 5.45 -5.52 -9.37
N LEU A 41 4.44 -4.72 -9.75
CA LEU A 41 3.23 -5.25 -10.39
C LEU A 41 3.51 -5.87 -11.76
N THR A 42 4.41 -5.26 -12.53
CA THR A 42 4.82 -5.79 -13.83
C THR A 42 5.57 -7.12 -13.67
N ASP A 43 6.40 -7.24 -12.64
CA ASP A 43 7.10 -8.48 -12.30
C ASP A 43 6.12 -9.60 -11.90
N PHE A 44 5.08 -9.29 -11.13
CA PHE A 44 4.02 -10.26 -10.82
C PHE A 44 3.27 -10.71 -12.08
N LYS A 45 2.97 -9.76 -12.98
CA LYS A 45 2.31 -10.06 -14.26
C LYS A 45 3.13 -10.99 -15.13
N THR A 46 4.42 -10.71 -15.29
CA THR A 46 5.33 -11.49 -16.13
C THR A 46 5.60 -12.88 -15.57
N ARG A 47 5.78 -12.99 -14.24
CA ARG A 47 6.04 -14.26 -13.57
C ARG A 47 4.79 -15.10 -13.30
N LYS A 48 3.59 -14.52 -13.49
CA LYS A 48 2.29 -15.13 -13.11
C LYS A 48 2.27 -15.65 -11.68
N LYS A 49 2.96 -14.96 -10.77
CA LYS A 49 3.00 -15.25 -9.34
C LYS A 49 2.47 -14.04 -8.60
N TYR A 50 1.34 -14.23 -7.92
CA TYR A 50 0.64 -13.18 -7.19
C TYR A 50 0.52 -13.60 -5.72
N PRO A 51 0.70 -12.67 -4.78
CA PRO A 51 0.37 -12.94 -3.38
C PRO A 51 -1.16 -13.03 -3.21
N ASP A 52 -1.62 -13.82 -2.23
CA ASP A 52 -3.04 -13.92 -1.90
C ASP A 52 -3.60 -12.60 -1.35
N VAL A 53 -2.79 -11.89 -0.57
CA VAL A 53 -3.12 -10.57 -0.01
C VAL A 53 -1.97 -9.62 -0.31
N MET A 54 -2.30 -8.45 -0.84
CA MET A 54 -1.33 -7.41 -1.18
C MET A 54 -1.78 -6.07 -0.59
N VAL A 55 -0.88 -5.42 0.16
CA VAL A 55 -1.05 -4.04 0.62
C VAL A 55 0.11 -3.23 0.06
N MET A 56 -0.19 -2.12 -0.59
CA MET A 56 0.79 -1.22 -1.19
C MET A 56 0.52 0.21 -0.76
N GLY A 57 1.59 0.99 -0.59
CA GLY A 57 1.51 2.43 -0.42
C GLY A 57 2.83 3.07 -0.82
N ALA A 58 2.76 4.11 -1.63
CA ALA A 58 3.88 5.00 -1.93
C ALA A 58 3.29 6.40 -2.17
N GLY A 59 3.96 7.44 -1.70
CA GLY A 59 3.49 8.81 -1.91
C GLY A 59 4.29 9.83 -1.13
N LEU A 60 4.32 9.71 0.20
CA LEU A 60 5.00 10.70 1.05
C LEU A 60 6.49 10.84 0.71
N TRP A 61 7.23 9.74 0.62
CA TRP A 61 8.66 9.79 0.31
C TRP A 61 8.95 10.35 -1.09
N HIS A 62 8.13 9.97 -2.08
CA HIS A 62 8.23 10.46 -3.44
C HIS A 62 7.99 11.98 -3.49
N MET A 63 6.94 12.46 -2.83
CA MET A 63 6.59 13.89 -2.77
C MET A 63 7.65 14.73 -2.02
N LEU A 64 8.32 14.15 -1.01
CA LEU A 64 9.40 14.83 -0.28
C LEU A 64 10.71 14.96 -1.08
N HIS A 65 10.97 14.04 -2.02
CA HIS A 65 12.26 13.95 -2.71
C HIS A 65 12.20 14.23 -4.22
N VAL A 66 11.01 14.26 -4.80
CA VAL A 66 10.77 14.55 -6.22
C VAL A 66 9.80 15.72 -6.31
N SER A 67 10.30 16.85 -6.81
CA SER A 67 9.58 18.13 -6.78
C SER A 67 8.81 18.45 -8.06
N ASN A 68 8.69 17.51 -9.01
CA ASN A 68 7.93 17.71 -10.25
C ASN A 68 6.53 17.06 -10.14
N PRO A 69 5.46 17.86 -9.99
CA PRO A 69 4.11 17.33 -9.84
C PRO A 69 3.59 16.63 -11.10
N SER A 70 3.99 17.11 -12.29
CA SER A 70 3.55 16.52 -13.57
C SER A 70 4.13 15.12 -13.75
N ASP A 71 5.39 14.91 -13.36
CA ASP A 71 6.01 13.58 -13.39
C ASP A 71 5.34 12.65 -12.39
N TYR A 72 5.02 13.15 -11.20
CA TYR A 72 4.32 12.38 -10.17
C TYR A 72 2.94 11.89 -10.64
N GLU A 73 2.16 12.77 -11.30
CA GLU A 73 0.86 12.41 -11.87
C GLU A 73 1.00 11.31 -12.93
N LEU A 74 1.95 11.44 -13.86
CA LEU A 74 2.19 10.45 -14.91
C LEU A 74 2.56 9.07 -14.32
N VAL A 75 3.40 9.06 -13.29
CA VAL A 75 3.82 7.82 -12.61
C VAL A 75 2.62 7.17 -11.89
N LEU A 76 1.73 7.95 -11.27
CA LEU A 76 0.49 7.45 -10.66
C LEU A 76 -0.48 6.89 -11.70
N GLN A 77 -0.65 7.56 -12.84
CA GLN A 77 -1.49 7.06 -13.94
C GLN A 77 -0.96 5.73 -14.49
N THR A 78 0.36 5.58 -14.58
CA THR A 78 1.01 4.34 -15.01
C THR A 78 0.81 3.21 -14.00
N LEU A 79 0.92 3.50 -12.71
CA LEU A 79 0.63 2.55 -11.64
C LEU A 79 -0.83 2.07 -11.69
N LYS A 80 -1.76 3.00 -11.82
CA LYS A 80 -3.20 2.71 -11.94
C LYS A 80 -3.48 1.82 -13.14
N SER A 81 -2.89 2.12 -14.29
CA SER A 81 -3.07 1.33 -15.52
C SER A 81 -2.52 -0.09 -15.36
N SER A 82 -1.37 -0.23 -14.68
CA SER A 82 -0.77 -1.53 -14.38
C SER A 82 -1.65 -2.36 -13.44
N LEU A 83 -2.21 -1.75 -12.39
CA LEU A 83 -3.16 -2.37 -11.47
C LEU A 83 -4.43 -2.87 -12.16
N VAL A 84 -5.08 -2.03 -12.96
CA VAL A 84 -6.28 -2.40 -13.72
C VAL A 84 -5.98 -3.56 -14.67
N SER A 85 -4.79 -3.58 -15.26
CA SER A 85 -4.37 -4.68 -16.14
C SER A 85 -4.08 -5.99 -15.40
N LEU A 86 -3.75 -5.91 -14.11
CA LEU A 86 -3.48 -7.07 -13.24
C LEU A 86 -4.79 -7.66 -12.70
N PHE A 87 -5.70 -6.77 -12.32
CA PHE A 87 -6.99 -7.08 -11.72
C PHE A 87 -8.09 -6.38 -12.51
N PRO A 88 -8.64 -7.02 -13.57
CA PRO A 88 -9.70 -6.44 -14.39
C PRO A 88 -11.01 -6.12 -13.61
N PHE A 89 -11.08 -6.47 -12.33
CA PHE A 89 -12.19 -6.18 -11.40
C PHE A 89 -11.95 -4.96 -10.49
N SER A 90 -10.79 -4.27 -10.58
CA SER A 90 -10.35 -3.27 -9.60
C SER A 90 -11.16 -1.95 -9.56
N THR A 91 -12.05 -1.70 -10.52
CA THR A 91 -12.86 -0.47 -10.56
C THR A 91 -13.81 -0.38 -9.35
N ASP A 92 -14.30 -1.53 -8.87
CA ASP A 92 -15.11 -1.60 -7.65
C ASP A 92 -14.29 -1.40 -6.37
N ILE A 93 -13.00 -1.75 -6.37
CA ILE A 93 -12.12 -1.63 -5.19
C ILE A 93 -11.80 -0.17 -4.89
N ALA A 94 -11.52 0.64 -5.91
CA ALA A 94 -11.28 2.08 -5.72
C ALA A 94 -12.53 2.81 -5.21
N ASN A 95 -13.71 2.42 -5.72
CA ASN A 95 -14.98 2.94 -5.24
C ASN A 95 -15.26 2.49 -3.80
N ALA A 96 -15.07 1.20 -3.49
CA ALA A 96 -15.26 0.65 -2.15
C ALA A 96 -14.31 1.26 -1.11
N TYR A 97 -13.04 1.52 -1.48
CA TYR A 97 -12.09 2.20 -0.60
C TYR A 97 -12.49 3.65 -0.34
N GLY A 98 -12.93 4.38 -1.37
CA GLY A 98 -13.47 5.74 -1.21
C GLY A 98 -14.70 5.76 -0.29
N ILE A 99 -15.62 4.79 -0.43
CA ILE A 99 -16.78 4.66 0.45
C ILE A 99 -16.34 4.31 1.88
N ALA A 100 -15.37 3.40 2.06
CA ALA A 100 -14.88 3.03 3.39
C ALA A 100 -14.20 4.21 4.11
N GLU A 101 -13.40 5.00 3.40
CA GLU A 101 -12.75 6.19 3.95
C GLU A 101 -13.77 7.25 4.39
N VAL A 102 -14.80 7.51 3.56
CA VAL A 102 -15.88 8.43 3.89
C VAL A 102 -16.70 7.94 5.10
N VAL A 103 -16.99 6.64 5.18
CA VAL A 103 -17.71 6.06 6.33
C VAL A 103 -16.90 6.18 7.62
N VAL A 104 -15.59 5.87 7.58
CA VAL A 104 -14.71 6.03 8.75
C VAL A 104 -14.69 7.49 9.19
N LEU A 105 -14.55 8.42 8.26
CA LEU A 105 -14.51 9.85 8.56
C LEU A 105 -15.83 10.36 9.17
N LEU A 106 -16.98 9.88 8.69
CA LEU A 106 -18.29 10.19 9.27
C LEU A 106 -18.45 9.63 10.69
N VAL A 107 -18.04 8.37 10.93
CA VAL A 107 -18.13 7.73 12.25
C VAL A 107 -17.23 8.43 13.26
N THR A 108 -15.99 8.78 12.87
CA THR A 108 -15.08 9.49 13.78
C THR A 108 -15.58 10.90 14.07
N THR A 109 -16.09 11.62 13.07
CA THR A 109 -16.58 12.99 13.25
C THR A 109 -17.81 13.02 14.14
N THR A 110 -18.77 12.11 13.91
CA THR A 110 -19.99 12.01 14.74
C THR A 110 -19.67 11.63 16.18
N LEU A 111 -18.77 10.66 16.41
CA LEU A 111 -18.34 10.27 17.75
C LEU A 111 -17.67 11.43 18.49
N VAL A 112 -16.74 12.14 17.83
CA VAL A 112 -16.08 13.32 18.42
C VAL A 112 -17.09 14.41 18.76
N THR A 113 -18.04 14.69 17.86
CA THR A 113 -19.08 15.70 18.09
C THR A 113 -19.99 15.32 19.27
N LEU A 114 -20.35 14.04 19.38
CA LEU A 114 -21.17 13.54 20.48
C LEU A 114 -20.45 13.63 21.84
N VAL A 115 -19.16 13.30 21.87
CA VAL A 115 -18.32 13.46 23.07
C VAL A 115 -18.23 14.94 23.48
N MET A 116 -18.06 15.85 22.52
CA MET A 116 -18.00 17.30 22.79
C MET A 116 -19.31 17.89 23.30
N LEU A 117 -20.47 17.26 23.05
CA LEU A 117 -21.78 17.71 23.54
C LEU A 117 -22.13 17.13 24.93
N LEU A 118 -21.43 16.09 25.36
CA LEU A 118 -21.67 15.38 26.63
C LEU A 118 -20.75 15.83 27.77
N ILE A 119 -19.82 16.75 27.51
CA ILE A 119 -18.91 17.39 28.47
C ILE A 119 -19.33 18.86 28.61
#